data_AF-A0A392P236-F1
#
_entry.id   AF-A0A392P236-F1
#
_cell.length_a   1.000
_cell.length_b   1.000
_cell.length_c   1.000
_cell.angle_alpha   90.00
_cell.angle_beta   90.00
_cell.angle_gamma   90.00
#
_symmetry.space_group_name_H-M   'P 1'
#
loop_
_entity.id
_entity.type
_entity.pdbx_description
1 polymer ?
#
loop_
_entity_poly.entity_id
_entity_poly.type
_entity_poly.pdbx_seq_one_letter_code
_entity_poly.pdbx_strand_id
1 'polypeptide(L)'
;MTIGSLAPKTEKKKSSRKNKNKAIVSENAPLLPKSQAHESDSGFDDFNGASFSGAVFNLATTIIGAGIMALPATLKQLGLIPGLAAILIMAFLTEKSIELLIRFTRAGKSVSYAGLMGDSFGKYGKALAQICVIVNNIGVLIVYMIIIGDVLSGTSSSGEHHYGI
;
A
#
# COMPACT_ATOMS: atom_id res chain seq x y z
N MET A 1 -5.45 59.69 24.20
CA MET A 1 -5.92 58.29 24.03
C MET A 1 -6.77 58.27 22.77
N THR A 2 -6.13 58.22 21.61
CA THR A 2 -5.89 57.04 20.74
C THR A 2 -7.12 56.55 19.99
N ILE A 3 -7.19 56.98 18.71
CA ILE A 3 -7.53 56.28 17.44
C ILE A 3 -8.78 55.38 17.46
N GLY A 4 -9.74 55.49 16.54
CA GLY A 4 -9.69 55.99 15.16
C GLY A 4 -10.55 55.04 14.32
N SER A 5 -11.58 55.58 13.70
CA SER A 5 -12.72 54.90 13.07
C SER A 5 -12.46 54.49 11.60
N LEU A 6 -13.36 53.66 11.08
CA LEU A 6 -13.72 53.42 9.66
C LEU A 6 -12.93 52.38 8.83
N ALA A 7 -13.66 51.33 8.43
CA ALA A 7 -13.44 50.52 7.21
C ALA A 7 -13.84 51.33 5.93
N PRO A 8 -13.85 50.83 4.66
CA PRO A 8 -13.50 49.51 4.10
C PRO A 8 -12.77 49.52 2.69
N LYS A 9 -12.49 48.32 2.15
CA LYS A 9 -12.53 47.84 0.72
C LYS A 9 -11.64 48.45 -0.43
N THR A 10 -11.18 47.50 -1.29
CA THR A 10 -11.07 47.49 -2.78
C THR A 10 -9.70 47.66 -3.51
N GLU A 11 -9.33 46.59 -4.22
CA GLU A 11 -8.78 46.45 -5.60
C GLU A 11 -7.49 47.14 -6.15
N LYS A 12 -6.69 46.27 -6.80
CA LYS A 12 -6.07 46.37 -8.15
C LYS A 12 -4.66 47.01 -8.36
N LYS A 13 -3.93 46.27 -9.22
CA LYS A 13 -2.94 46.65 -10.27
C LYS A 13 -1.42 46.50 -10.01
N LYS A 14 -0.89 45.42 -10.62
CA LYS A 14 0.20 45.37 -11.64
C LYS A 14 1.22 46.53 -11.67
N SER A 15 2.51 46.19 -11.61
CA SER A 15 3.48 46.28 -12.73
C SER A 15 4.90 46.71 -12.30
N SER A 16 5.89 45.97 -12.82
CA SER A 16 7.25 46.42 -13.23
C SER A 16 8.30 46.77 -12.16
N ARG A 17 9.35 45.94 -12.10
CA ARG A 17 10.65 46.33 -12.70
C ARG A 17 11.59 45.15 -12.92
N LYS A 18 11.96 45.03 -14.19
CA LYS A 18 12.96 44.16 -14.81
C LYS A 18 14.35 44.59 -14.34
N ASN A 19 15.21 43.68 -13.89
CA ASN A 19 16.65 43.89 -14.01
C ASN A 19 17.31 42.64 -14.61
N LYS A 20 17.77 42.81 -15.84
CA LYS A 20 18.63 41.87 -16.56
C LYS A 20 20.05 42.12 -16.04
N ASN A 21 20.70 41.10 -15.50
CA ASN A 21 22.16 41.03 -15.62
C ASN A 21 22.57 39.60 -15.97
N LYS A 22 23.17 39.55 -17.16
CA LYS A 22 23.67 38.39 -17.90
C LYS A 22 24.95 37.94 -17.23
N ALA A 23 24.91 36.84 -16.47
CA ALA A 23 26.09 36.14 -16.00
C ALA A 23 26.28 34.87 -16.83
N ILE A 24 27.13 35.01 -17.86
CA ILE A 24 28.05 34.02 -18.45
C ILE A 24 27.70 32.55 -18.15
N VAL A 25 27.13 31.87 -19.15
CA VAL A 25 26.98 30.41 -19.15
C VAL A 25 28.39 29.81 -19.18
N SER A 26 28.84 29.25 -18.06
CA SER A 26 29.99 28.36 -18.03
C SER A 26 29.54 26.97 -18.47
N GLU A 27 30.17 26.43 -19.50
CA GLU A 27 29.91 25.11 -20.08
C GLU A 27 30.13 23.96 -19.09
N ASN A 28 30.72 24.23 -17.92
CA ASN A 28 31.00 23.25 -16.87
C ASN A 28 30.33 23.58 -15.53
N ALA A 29 29.11 24.13 -15.56
CA ALA A 29 28.27 24.24 -14.35
C ALA A 29 27.44 22.96 -14.16
N PRO A 30 27.50 22.27 -13.00
CA PRO A 30 26.67 21.10 -12.74
C PRO A 30 25.19 21.49 -12.72
N LEU A 31 24.39 20.89 -13.61
CA LEU A 31 22.95 21.18 -13.78
C LEU A 31 22.05 20.55 -12.72
N LEU A 32 22.63 19.91 -11.70
CA LEU A 32 21.91 19.33 -10.57
C LEU A 32 22.62 19.75 -9.28
N PRO A 33 21.88 20.13 -8.21
CA PRO A 33 22.47 20.30 -6.89
C PRO A 33 23.19 19.00 -6.51
N LYS A 34 24.45 19.10 -6.11
CA LYS A 34 25.17 17.97 -5.49
C LYS A 34 24.47 17.64 -4.17
N SER A 35 23.55 16.68 -4.20
CA SER A 35 23.21 15.94 -2.99
C SER A 35 24.45 15.17 -2.58
N GLN A 36 24.94 15.47 -1.37
CA GLN A 36 26.18 14.96 -0.84
C GLN A 36 26.13 13.43 -0.82
N ALA A 37 27.13 12.80 -1.43
CA ALA A 37 27.40 11.39 -1.21
C ALA A 37 27.84 11.18 0.25
N HIS A 38 26.97 10.60 1.08
CA HIS A 38 27.40 9.72 2.16
C HIS A 38 26.29 8.73 2.53
N GLU A 39 26.64 7.46 2.38
CA GLU A 39 26.00 6.24 2.87
C GLU A 39 24.67 5.80 2.25
N SER A 40 24.67 4.52 1.91
CA SER A 40 23.58 3.72 1.37
C SER A 40 22.42 3.61 2.36
N ASP A 41 21.69 4.70 2.56
CA ASP A 41 20.34 4.63 3.07
C ASP A 41 19.42 4.51 1.86
N SER A 42 18.70 3.40 1.77
CA SER A 42 17.62 3.21 0.81
C SER A 42 16.49 4.17 1.19
N GLY A 43 16.69 5.45 0.88
CA GLY A 43 15.73 6.52 1.05
C GLY A 43 14.53 6.23 0.17
N PHE A 44 13.43 5.88 0.80
CA PHE A 44 12.12 6.09 0.22
C PHE A 44 11.97 7.60 0.07
N ASP A 45 12.12 8.11 -1.15
CA ASP A 45 11.69 9.46 -1.51
C ASP A 45 10.26 9.67 -0.97
N ASP A 46 10.03 10.80 -0.32
CA ASP A 46 8.78 11.24 0.30
C ASP A 46 7.59 11.16 -0.68
N PHE A 47 7.03 9.95 -0.85
CA PHE A 47 5.64 9.80 -1.26
C PHE A 47 4.82 10.35 -0.11
N ASN A 48 4.04 11.40 -0.36
CA ASN A 48 2.97 11.83 0.51
C ASN A 48 2.11 10.58 0.81
N GLY A 49 2.31 9.99 2.00
CA GLY A 49 1.83 8.64 2.31
C GLY A 49 0.32 8.53 2.14
N ALA A 50 -0.18 7.31 1.96
CA ALA A 50 -1.62 7.09 1.94
C ALA A 50 -2.24 7.66 3.22
N SER A 51 -3.32 8.46 3.09
CA SER A 51 -4.11 8.90 4.25
C SER A 51 -4.53 7.69 5.08
N PHE A 52 -4.63 7.83 6.40
CA PHE A 52 -5.05 6.76 7.30
C PHE A 52 -6.33 6.05 6.81
N SER A 53 -7.33 6.83 6.38
CA SER A 53 -8.57 6.29 5.81
C SER A 53 -8.34 5.52 4.50
N GLY A 54 -7.44 6.01 3.63
CA GLY A 54 -7.09 5.35 2.38
C GLY A 54 -6.35 4.02 2.61
N ALA A 55 -5.44 3.97 3.60
CA ALA A 55 -4.75 2.75 3.99
C ALA A 55 -5.72 1.70 4.55
N VAL A 56 -6.63 2.11 5.44
CA VAL A 56 -7.67 1.22 6.00
C VAL A 56 -8.60 0.70 4.90
N PHE A 57 -9.05 1.57 4.00
CA PHE A 57 -9.95 1.17 2.91
C PHE A 57 -9.29 0.21 1.92
N ASN A 58 -8.03 0.46 1.54
CA ASN A 58 -7.28 -0.43 0.66
C ASN A 58 -7.11 -1.82 1.30
N LEU A 59 -6.70 -1.86 2.58
CA LEU A 59 -6.56 -3.10 3.33
C LEU A 59 -7.91 -3.84 3.40
N ALA A 60 -8.98 -3.15 3.79
CA ALA A 60 -10.32 -3.73 3.90
C ALA A 60 -10.80 -4.31 2.57
N THR A 61 -10.58 -3.59 1.45
CA THR A 61 -10.94 -4.07 0.11
C THR A 61 -10.22 -5.37 -0.24
N THR A 62 -8.93 -5.49 0.08
CA THR A 62 -8.18 -6.73 -0.13
C THR A 62 -8.72 -7.89 0.73
N ILE A 63 -8.99 -7.67 2.02
CA ILE A 63 -9.52 -8.71 2.92
C ILE A 63 -10.91 -9.15 2.47
N ILE A 64 -11.80 -8.20 2.22
CA ILE A 64 -13.18 -8.48 1.79
C ILE A 64 -13.17 -9.21 0.44
N GLY A 65 -12.37 -8.75 -0.52
CA GLY A 65 -12.28 -9.36 -1.85
C GLY A 65 -11.88 -10.84 -1.81
N ALA A 66 -10.82 -11.18 -1.07
CA ALA A 66 -10.43 -12.58 -0.88
C ALA A 66 -11.46 -13.37 -0.05
N GLY A 67 -12.02 -12.73 0.99
CA GLY A 67 -12.96 -13.34 1.91
C GLY A 67 -14.28 -13.75 1.25
N ILE A 68 -14.89 -12.88 0.43
CA ILE A 68 -16.17 -13.18 -0.23
C ILE A 68 -16.06 -14.37 -1.19
N MET A 69 -14.87 -14.61 -1.75
CA MET A 69 -14.62 -15.75 -2.64
C MET A 69 -14.40 -17.05 -1.84
N ALA A 70 -13.74 -16.99 -0.68
CA ALA A 70 -13.35 -18.18 0.09
C ALA A 70 -14.37 -18.61 1.18
N LEU A 71 -15.11 -17.67 1.77
CA LEU A 71 -15.99 -17.93 2.92
C LEU A 71 -17.14 -18.91 2.60
N PRO A 72 -17.86 -18.81 1.47
CA PRO A 72 -18.93 -19.76 1.16
C PRO A 72 -18.40 -21.19 0.98
N ALA A 73 -17.26 -21.34 0.32
CA ALA A 73 -16.64 -22.64 0.07
C ALA A 73 -16.14 -23.30 1.36
N THR A 74 -15.53 -22.51 2.26
CA THR A 74 -15.06 -23.01 3.56
C THR A 74 -16.22 -23.47 4.45
N LEU A 75 -17.32 -22.69 4.52
CA LEU A 75 -18.52 -23.11 5.26
C LEU A 75 -19.18 -24.35 4.65
N LYS A 76 -19.17 -24.47 3.32
CA LYS A 76 -19.71 -25.65 2.62
C LYS A 76 -18.89 -26.91 2.90
N GLN A 77 -17.56 -26.81 2.92
CA GLN A 77 -16.67 -27.96 3.12
C GLN A 77 -16.56 -28.39 4.59
N LEU A 78 -16.42 -27.42 5.50
CA LEU A 78 -16.24 -27.72 6.92
C LEU A 78 -17.58 -27.95 7.63
N GLY A 79 -18.68 -27.38 7.11
CA GLY A 79 -19.98 -27.33 7.77
C GLY A 79 -20.16 -26.05 8.60
N LEU A 80 -21.41 -25.69 8.90
CA LEU A 80 -21.74 -24.38 9.49
C LEU A 80 -21.10 -24.17 10.87
N ILE A 81 -21.26 -25.13 11.78
CA ILE A 81 -20.80 -25.02 13.18
C ILE A 81 -19.26 -24.96 13.27
N PRO A 82 -18.51 -25.97 12.76
CA PRO A 82 -17.05 -25.93 12.80
C PRO A 82 -16.46 -24.83 11.89
N GLY A 83 -17.14 -24.49 10.79
CA GLY A 83 -16.79 -23.36 9.93
C GLY A 83 -16.82 -22.01 10.65
N LEU A 84 -17.91 -21.72 11.35
CA LEU A 84 -18.03 -20.49 12.14
C LEU A 84 -17.02 -20.46 13.30
N ALA A 85 -16.81 -21.59 13.98
CA ALA A 85 -15.79 -21.69 15.03
C ALA A 85 -14.38 -21.40 14.48
N ALA A 86 -14.02 -21.95 13.31
CA ALA A 86 -12.74 -21.69 12.66
C ALA A 86 -12.57 -20.21 12.28
N ILE A 87 -13.63 -19.56 11.78
CA ILE A 87 -13.61 -18.12 11.47
C ILE A 87 -13.35 -17.29 12.73
N LEU A 88 -14.00 -17.61 13.86
CA LEU A 88 -13.78 -16.89 15.12
C LEU A 88 -12.35 -17.10 15.67
N ILE A 89 -11.82 -18.33 15.57
CA ILE A 89 -10.44 -18.64 15.96
C ILE A 89 -9.45 -17.85 15.09
N MET A 90 -9.66 -17.83 13.78
CA MET A 90 -8.80 -17.07 12.86
C MET A 90 -8.91 -15.56 13.11
N ALA A 91 -10.10 -15.04 13.41
CA ALA A 91 -10.27 -13.63 13.77
C ALA A 91 -9.44 -13.25 15.01
N PHE A 92 -9.49 -14.07 16.06
CA PHE A 92 -8.66 -13.88 17.25
C PHE A 92 -7.16 -13.97 16.93
N LEU A 93 -6.75 -14.94 16.11
CA LEU A 93 -5.35 -15.11 15.71
C LEU A 93 -4.85 -13.92 14.87
N THR A 94 -5.69 -13.38 13.98
CA THR A 94 -5.39 -12.19 13.18
C THR A 94 -5.23 -10.96 14.07
N GLU A 95 -6.11 -10.74 15.06
CA GLU A 95 -5.97 -9.64 16.02
C GLU A 95 -4.63 -9.70 16.76
N LYS A 96 -4.27 -10.88 17.28
CA LYS A 96 -2.98 -11.08 17.97
C LYS A 96 -1.78 -10.89 17.05
N SER A 97 -1.90 -11.30 15.78
CA SER A 97 -0.85 -11.10 14.79
C SER A 97 -0.64 -9.61 14.47
N ILE A 98 -1.72 -8.84 14.33
CA ILE A 98 -1.64 -7.39 14.11
C ILE A 98 -1.06 -6.67 15.33
N GLU A 99 -1.48 -7.05 16.54
CA GLU A 99 -0.95 -6.50 17.80
C GLU A 99 0.57 -6.71 17.88
N LEU A 100 1.02 -7.94 17.61
CA LEU A 100 2.44 -8.30 17.57
C LEU A 100 3.20 -7.51 16.50
N LEU A 101 2.61 -7.36 15.31
CA LEU A 101 3.21 -6.61 14.23
C LEU A 101 3.44 -5.15 14.62
N ILE A 102 2.41 -4.48 15.16
CA ILE A 102 2.50 -3.09 15.62
C ILE A 102 3.52 -2.95 16.76
N ARG A 103 3.54 -3.91 17.69
CA ARG A 103 4.48 -3.91 18.83
C ARG A 103 5.93 -3.94 18.35
N PHE A 104 6.23 -4.79 17.36
CA PHE A 104 7.56 -4.86 16.78
C PHE A 104 7.85 -3.64 15.90
N THR A 105 6.91 -3.16 15.08
CA THR A 105 7.13 -1.97 14.25
C THR A 105 7.41 -0.73 15.08
N ARG A 106 6.87 -0.63 16.30
CA ARG A 106 7.19 0.47 17.22
C ARG A 106 8.56 0.34 17.87
N ALA A 107 9.09 -0.88 17.97
CA ALA A 107 10.39 -1.17 18.58
C ALA A 107 11.54 -1.13 17.55
N GLY A 108 11.29 -1.60 16.33
CA GLY A 108 12.20 -1.51 15.19
C GLY A 108 12.05 -0.18 14.45
N LYS A 109 13.09 0.26 13.74
CA LYS A 109 13.02 1.42 12.83
C LYS A 109 12.68 1.02 11.39
N SER A 110 12.43 -0.26 11.15
CA SER A 110 12.16 -0.82 9.84
C SER A 110 10.74 -0.54 9.36
N VAL A 111 10.63 -0.04 8.13
CA VAL A 111 9.35 0.26 7.45
C VAL A 111 8.81 -0.89 6.60
N SER A 112 9.57 -1.98 6.44
CA SER A 112 9.16 -3.14 5.64
C SER A 112 8.97 -4.39 6.51
N TYR A 113 8.04 -5.27 6.12
CA TYR A 113 7.76 -6.51 6.84
C TYR A 113 8.99 -7.42 6.97
N ALA A 114 9.79 -7.53 5.90
CA ALA A 114 11.03 -8.30 5.90
C ALA A 114 12.13 -7.64 6.76
N GLY A 115 12.25 -6.31 6.74
CA GLY A 115 13.17 -5.57 7.61
C GLY A 115 12.79 -5.76 9.07
N LEU A 116 11.51 -5.66 9.39
CA LEU A 116 10.98 -5.85 10.74
C LEU A 116 11.25 -7.25 11.30
N MET A 117 11.04 -8.28 10.48
CA MET A 117 11.37 -9.65 10.85
C MET A 117 12.87 -9.88 10.96
N GLY A 118 13.68 -9.16 10.18
CA GLY A 118 15.13 -9.13 10.31
C GLY A 118 15.60 -8.52 11.63
N ASP A 119 15.00 -7.42 12.04
CA ASP A 119 15.33 -6.75 13.30
C ASP A 119 14.88 -7.57 14.52
N SER A 120 13.76 -8.28 14.41
CA SER A 120 13.17 -9.03 15.53
C SER A 120 13.70 -10.47 15.67
N PHE A 121 13.98 -11.15 14.56
CA PHE A 121 14.35 -12.58 14.51
C PHE A 121 15.67 -12.84 13.77
N GLY A 122 16.39 -11.80 13.35
CA GLY A 122 17.65 -11.91 12.64
C GLY A 122 17.52 -12.33 11.16
N LYS A 123 18.65 -12.71 10.57
CA LYS A 123 18.76 -13.03 9.13
C LYS A 123 17.83 -14.17 8.69
N TYR A 124 17.65 -15.18 9.54
CA TYR A 124 16.78 -16.32 9.25
C TYR A 124 15.30 -15.92 9.25
N GLY A 125 14.86 -15.09 10.21
CA GLY A 125 13.48 -14.60 10.25
C GLY A 125 13.15 -13.72 9.05
N LYS A 126 14.07 -12.84 8.63
CA LYS A 126 13.96 -12.07 7.39
C LYS A 126 13.78 -12.98 6.16
N ALA A 127 14.66 -13.98 6.01
CA ALA A 127 14.62 -14.89 4.88
C ALA A 127 13.30 -15.69 4.84
N LEU A 128 12.86 -16.23 5.99
CA LEU A 128 11.61 -16.98 6.08
C LEU A 128 10.39 -16.10 5.74
N ALA A 129 10.35 -14.87 6.24
CA ALA A 129 9.28 -13.93 5.92
C ALA A 129 9.26 -13.57 4.43
N GLN A 130 10.43 -13.34 3.81
CA GLN A 130 10.53 -13.08 2.38
C GLN A 130 10.04 -14.26 1.54
N ILE A 131 10.44 -15.49 1.89
CA ILE A 131 9.97 -16.70 1.19
C ILE A 131 8.46 -16.84 1.33
N CYS A 132 7.91 -16.62 2.53
CA CYS A 132 6.46 -16.66 2.76
C CYS A 132 5.70 -15.64 1.88
N VAL A 133 6.19 -14.40 1.80
CA VAL A 133 5.60 -13.36 0.93
C VAL A 133 5.67 -13.74 -0.55
N ILE A 134 6.80 -14.32 -1.01
CA ILE A 134 6.93 -14.79 -2.39
C ILE A 134 5.91 -15.88 -2.70
N VAL A 135 5.82 -16.91 -1.84
CA VAL A 135 4.86 -18.01 -2.01
C VAL A 135 3.42 -17.48 -2.00
N ASN A 136 3.09 -16.56 -1.09
CA ASN A 136 1.78 -15.92 -1.04
C ASN A 136 1.44 -15.16 -2.33
N ASN A 137 2.38 -14.35 -2.85
CA ASN A 137 2.16 -13.61 -4.10
C ASN A 137 2.00 -14.56 -5.29
N ILE A 138 2.80 -15.62 -5.39
CA ILE A 138 2.64 -16.63 -6.45
C ILE A 138 1.26 -17.29 -6.34
N GLY A 139 0.84 -17.68 -5.13
CA GLY A 139 -0.48 -18.28 -4.91
C GLY A 139 -1.62 -17.35 -5.32
N VAL A 140 -1.57 -16.07 -4.93
CA VAL A 140 -2.58 -15.08 -5.30
C VAL A 140 -2.61 -14.84 -6.81
N LEU A 141 -1.45 -14.80 -7.50
CA LEU A 141 -1.40 -14.69 -8.96
C LEU A 141 -2.03 -15.91 -9.66
N ILE A 142 -1.80 -17.12 -9.13
CA ILE A 142 -2.45 -18.33 -9.64
C ILE A 142 -3.96 -18.23 -9.46
N VAL A 143 -4.43 -17.84 -8.27
CA VAL A 143 -5.86 -17.66 -8.00
C VAL A 143 -6.47 -16.60 -8.92
N TYR A 144 -5.77 -15.50 -9.18
CA TYR A 144 -6.23 -14.51 -10.15
C TYR A 144 -6.34 -15.08 -11.56
N MET A 145 -5.40 -15.90 -12.02
CA MET A 145 -5.53 -16.54 -13.33
C MET A 145 -6.70 -17.53 -13.39
N ILE A 146 -6.96 -18.28 -12.31
CA ILE A 146 -8.13 -19.16 -12.23
C ILE A 146 -9.42 -18.35 -12.28
N ILE A 147 -9.55 -17.29 -11.48
CA ILE A 147 -10.75 -16.44 -11.47
C ILE A 147 -10.96 -15.79 -12.84
N ILE A 148 -9.91 -15.24 -13.45
CA ILE A 148 -10.00 -14.63 -14.78
C ILE A 148 -10.40 -15.68 -15.82
N GLY A 149 -9.80 -16.87 -15.77
CA GLY A 149 -10.18 -18.00 -16.62
C GLY A 149 -11.65 -18.38 -16.45
N ASP A 150 -12.10 -18.58 -15.22
CA ASP A 150 -13.48 -18.95 -14.89
C ASP A 150 -14.49 -17.86 -15.31
N VAL A 151 -14.12 -16.59 -15.15
CA VAL A 151 -14.96 -15.44 -15.54
C VAL A 151 -15.00 -15.27 -17.06
N LEU A 152 -13.87 -15.41 -17.75
CA LEU A 152 -13.76 -15.21 -19.21
C LEU A 152 -14.29 -16.41 -20.01
N SER A 153 -14.02 -17.64 -19.57
CA SER A 153 -14.53 -18.84 -20.22
C SER A 153 -16.05 -18.96 -20.09
N GLY A 154 -16.65 -18.21 -19.16
CA GLY A 154 -18.04 -18.35 -18.77
C GLY A 154 -18.27 -19.72 -18.12
N THR A 155 -19.19 -19.81 -17.17
CA THR A 155 -19.64 -21.12 -16.71
C THR A 155 -20.35 -21.81 -17.88
N SER A 156 -19.62 -22.64 -18.64
CA SER A 156 -20.17 -23.45 -19.72
C SER A 156 -21.03 -24.56 -19.11
N SER A 157 -22.23 -24.18 -18.67
CA SER A 157 -23.29 -25.10 -18.24
C SER A 157 -24.60 -24.85 -18.99
N SER A 158 -24.69 -23.81 -19.81
CA SER A 158 -25.70 -23.73 -20.86
C SER A 158 -25.17 -24.46 -22.10
N GLY A 159 -25.64 -25.68 -22.32
CA GLY A 159 -25.38 -26.51 -23.50
C GLY A 159 -25.95 -25.90 -24.79
N GLU A 160 -25.55 -24.69 -25.13
CA GLU A 160 -25.80 -24.05 -26.42
C GLU A 160 -24.45 -23.71 -27.03
N HIS A 161 -24.04 -24.58 -27.94
CA HIS A 161 -22.82 -24.50 -28.72
C HIS A 161 -22.92 -23.32 -29.71
N HIS A 162 -22.72 -22.09 -29.22
CA HIS A 162 -22.58 -20.93 -30.10
C HIS A 162 -21.15 -20.89 -30.65
N TYR A 163 -21.04 -21.16 -31.95
CA TYR A 163 -19.81 -21.03 -32.73
C TYR A 163 -19.55 -19.53 -32.99
N GLY A 164 -18.45 -19.00 -32.42
CA GLY A 164 -17.93 -17.64 -32.65
C GLY A 164 -18.55 -16.58 -31.71
N ILE A 165 -17.80 -15.65 -31.15
CA ILE A 165 -16.49 -15.07 -31.51
C ILE A 165 -15.27 -15.71 -30.85
#